data_AF-A0A8H4XWD2-F1
#
_entry.id   AF-A0A8H4XWD2-F1
#
_cell.length_a   1.000
_cell.length_b   1.000
_cell.length_c   1.000
_cell.angle_alpha   90.00
_cell.angle_beta   90.00
_cell.angle_gamma   90.00
#
_symmetry.space_group_name_H-M   'P 1'
#
loop_
_entity.id
_entity.type
_entity.pdbx_description
1 polymer ?
#
loop_
_entity_poly.entity_id
_entity_poly.type
_entity_poly.pdbx_seq_one_letter_code
_entity_poly.pdbx_strand_id
1 'polypeptide(L)'
;MESIRSTASLERLAPEILANIAKNLLAGCIFSMTLTSRTMFYKVNPTLYSLDLEKEEPLGLSHAVRQPAEDLALAILARYSDEKLSGKINTTYRLHFKRKHIRFTALHAAAANDHIRLVRKLHSLGAKPSAVGYNLPTLLGPKFRRKLNQFPKLKHHLFEIEWMPNFAPIILGCLRMYLLLDDLYPSGIVAKSMPQDARNNQSAGSIRDPRFHVMTLHHLACIIDSPDLLKFAIDRRNHVKHLAAGIMQSSALHLAAGAGSLSVIPQLTKEQIGISKVSILDGLGETPLHIAVEAAIGSKDGKERSKALKVIEALFAAGFTPGHRQAGKNLGTSLHIVGYMLRRHWSENHRVIRKVLKMLFRREREIEMRTSLAEQRQPNYRSAMINLTNSLGETLLNQVAEEIINKGGNTSLEKLFMDLVVFHNADVNLNVNLVPIVFQNPRSEYRVSIITQAVRSQIAGRSGLNSFIQVLRHFDAASHPTDMSHTDVDPYSNNSLFHFLHRPIHPDFVEQTVQDALVHLDHSTST
;
A
#
# COMPACT_ATOMS: atom_id res chain seq x y z
N MET A 1 33.60 51.09 24.37
CA MET A 1 32.20 50.61 24.30
C MET A 1 32.15 49.14 24.72
N GLU A 2 32.24 48.86 26.02
CA GLU A 2 31.95 47.54 26.57
C GLU A 2 30.46 47.47 26.89
N SER A 3 29.70 46.79 26.04
CA SER A 3 28.29 46.50 26.30
C SER A 3 28.22 45.44 27.39
N ILE A 4 28.01 45.87 28.64
CA ILE A 4 27.61 45.02 29.75
C ILE A 4 26.19 44.48 29.42
N ARG A 5 26.13 43.38 28.68
CA ARG A 5 24.94 42.53 28.64
C ARG A 5 24.93 41.67 29.90
N SER A 6 24.65 42.30 31.03
CA SER A 6 24.20 41.61 32.24
C SER A 6 22.82 41.02 31.96
N THR A 7 22.79 39.91 31.24
CA THR A 7 21.60 39.05 31.22
C THR A 7 21.50 38.46 32.63
N ALA A 8 20.50 38.89 33.39
CA ALA A 8 20.22 38.30 34.70
C ALA A 8 19.98 36.80 34.49
N SER A 9 20.96 35.97 34.85
CA SER A 9 20.83 34.53 34.74
C SER A 9 19.69 34.11 35.66
N LEU A 10 18.65 33.48 35.08
CA LEU A 10 17.52 32.90 35.80
C LEU A 10 17.98 31.98 36.95
N GLU A 11 19.18 31.41 36.85
CA GLU A 11 19.81 30.58 37.88
C GLU A 11 20.05 31.32 39.20
N ARG A 12 20.16 32.65 39.19
CA ARG A 12 20.37 33.49 40.38
C ARG A 12 19.07 33.80 41.13
N LEU A 13 17.91 33.54 40.52
CA LEU A 13 16.63 33.77 41.19
C LEU A 13 16.45 32.79 42.37
N ALA A 14 15.77 33.28 43.41
CA ALA A 14 15.38 32.47 44.55
C ALA A 14 14.43 31.33 44.08
N PRO A 15 14.51 30.14 44.69
CA PRO A 15 13.68 28.99 44.31
C PRO A 15 12.17 29.31 44.29
N GLU A 16 11.70 30.16 45.20
CA GLU A 16 10.29 30.56 45.32
C GLU A 16 9.83 31.41 44.12
N ILE A 17 10.71 32.30 43.65
CA ILE A 17 10.44 33.13 42.46
C ILE A 17 10.42 32.26 41.22
N LEU A 18 11.39 31.34 41.09
CA LEU A 18 11.40 30.36 40.00
C LEU A 18 10.20 29.42 40.05
N ALA A 19 9.76 29.05 41.23
CA ALA A 19 8.55 28.26 41.44
C ALA A 19 7.30 29.02 40.97
N ASN A 20 7.16 30.29 41.34
CA ASN A 20 6.05 31.13 40.88
C ASN A 20 6.09 31.38 39.37
N ILE A 21 7.27 31.61 38.80
CA ILE A 21 7.44 31.71 37.34
C ILE A 21 7.01 30.38 36.70
N ALA A 22 7.47 29.25 37.22
CA ALA A 22 7.08 27.93 36.72
C ALA A 22 5.56 27.70 36.83
N LYS A 23 4.91 28.04 37.95
CA LYS A 23 3.46 27.90 38.13
C LYS A 23 2.63 28.67 37.08
N ASN A 24 3.15 29.81 36.61
CA ASN A 24 2.48 30.69 35.64
C ASN A 24 2.93 30.48 34.19
N LEU A 25 4.00 29.72 33.96
CA LEU A 25 4.46 29.36 32.62
C LEU A 25 3.65 28.17 32.08
N LEU A 26 3.42 28.17 30.76
CA LEU A 26 2.94 26.96 30.07
C LEU A 26 3.92 25.82 30.37
N ALA A 27 3.42 24.60 30.57
CA ALA A 27 4.25 23.43 30.91
C ALA A 27 5.45 23.23 29.96
N GLY A 28 5.32 23.64 28.68
CA GLY A 28 6.41 23.63 27.70
C GLY A 28 7.56 24.62 27.98
N CYS A 29 7.27 25.76 28.61
CA CYS A 29 8.28 26.76 28.97
C CYS A 29 9.08 26.32 30.20
N ILE A 30 8.42 25.73 31.20
CA ILE A 30 9.10 25.13 32.37
C ILE A 30 10.06 24.02 31.91
N PHE A 31 9.60 23.17 30.99
CA PHE A 31 10.40 22.11 30.36
C PHE A 31 11.65 22.65 29.65
N SER A 32 11.50 23.77 28.94
CA SER A 32 12.62 24.39 28.23
C SER A 32 13.66 24.97 29.21
N MET A 33 13.20 25.48 30.36
CA MET A 33 14.08 25.99 31.43
C MET A 33 14.82 24.89 32.19
N THR A 34 14.21 23.72 32.39
CA THR A 34 14.88 22.59 33.06
C THR A 34 15.93 21.93 32.16
N LEU A 35 15.79 22.03 30.83
CA LEU A 35 16.78 21.50 29.88
C LEU A 35 18.00 22.41 29.70
N THR A 36 17.90 23.71 29.99
CA THR A 36 19.00 24.66 29.78
C THR A 36 20.03 24.66 30.91
N SER A 37 19.68 24.22 32.12
CA SER A 37 20.60 24.24 33.27
C SER A 37 20.28 23.18 34.32
N ARG A 38 21.33 22.48 34.78
CA ARG A 38 21.25 21.52 35.89
C ARG A 38 20.84 22.19 37.21
N THR A 39 21.25 23.44 37.40
CA THR A 39 20.92 24.26 38.58
C THR A 39 19.44 24.64 38.58
N MET A 40 18.91 25.07 37.43
CA MET A 40 17.49 25.36 37.25
C MET A 40 16.63 24.12 37.48
N PHE A 41 17.08 22.97 36.98
CA PHE A 41 16.41 21.70 37.23
C PHE A 41 16.23 21.43 38.73
N TYR A 42 17.30 21.51 39.53
CA TYR A 42 17.18 21.24 40.97
C TYR A 42 16.24 22.20 41.69
N LYS A 43 16.22 23.48 41.27
CA LYS A 43 15.34 24.50 41.87
C LYS A 43 13.88 24.37 41.46
N VAL A 44 13.59 23.95 40.22
CA VAL A 44 12.23 23.88 39.66
C VAL A 44 11.56 22.52 39.91
N ASN A 45 12.35 21.45 40.08
CA ASN A 45 11.83 20.09 40.21
C ASN A 45 10.89 19.87 41.43
N PRO A 46 11.16 20.42 42.64
CA PRO A 46 10.19 20.36 43.74
C PRO A 46 8.84 21.01 43.39
N THR A 47 8.86 22.11 42.65
CA THR A 47 7.65 22.81 42.20
C THR A 47 6.87 22.01 41.17
N LEU A 48 7.57 21.35 40.22
CA LEU A 48 6.94 20.44 39.27
C LEU A 48 6.26 19.26 40.00
N TYR A 49 6.92 18.72 41.02
CA TYR A 49 6.33 17.69 41.88
C TYR A 49 5.07 18.19 42.60
N SER A 50 5.13 19.35 43.26
CA SER A 50 3.96 19.93 43.93
C SER A 50 2.83 20.24 42.96
N LEU A 51 3.13 20.71 41.74
CA LEU A 51 2.15 20.95 40.69
C LEU A 51 1.49 19.65 40.20
N ASP A 52 2.24 18.57 40.07
CA ASP A 52 1.70 17.25 39.72
C ASP A 52 0.74 16.71 40.80
N LEU A 53 0.98 17.09 42.06
CA LEU A 53 0.09 16.80 43.18
C LEU A 53 -1.17 17.67 43.16
N GLU A 54 -1.04 18.97 42.87
CA GLU A 54 -2.14 19.94 42.89
C GLU A 54 -3.08 19.80 41.67
N LYS A 55 -2.54 19.64 40.46
CA LYS A 55 -3.30 19.77 39.20
C LYS A 55 -3.83 18.46 38.62
N GLU A 56 -3.57 17.35 39.29
CA GLU A 56 -3.78 15.99 38.79
C GLU A 56 -3.06 15.62 37.46
N GLU A 57 -2.48 16.57 36.74
CA GLU A 57 -1.68 16.35 35.54
C GLU A 57 -0.25 15.92 35.86
N PRO A 58 0.26 14.79 35.32
CA PRO A 58 1.58 14.28 35.66
C PRO A 58 2.67 14.94 34.79
N LEU A 59 2.90 16.25 34.94
CA LEU A 59 3.87 17.05 34.20
C LEU A 59 5.32 16.60 34.48
N GLY A 60 5.64 16.29 35.74
CA GLY A 60 6.93 15.77 36.16
C GLY A 60 7.21 14.36 35.63
N LEU A 61 6.21 13.47 35.58
CA LEU A 61 6.33 12.19 34.87
C LEU A 61 6.58 12.41 33.37
N SER A 62 5.85 13.34 32.76
CA SER A 62 6.03 13.73 31.36
C SER A 62 7.43 14.27 31.08
N HIS A 63 8.01 15.01 32.03
CA HIS A 63 9.38 15.51 31.95
C HIS A 63 10.41 14.38 32.12
N ALA A 64 10.22 13.48 33.09
CA ALA A 64 11.11 12.36 33.37
C ALA A 64 11.31 11.49 32.12
N VAL A 65 10.23 11.08 31.46
CA VAL A 65 10.31 10.17 30.30
C VAL A 65 10.87 10.80 29.03
N ARG A 66 11.00 12.14 28.99
CA ARG A 66 11.61 12.87 27.87
C ARG A 66 13.10 13.17 28.10
N GLN A 67 13.66 12.82 29.25
CA GLN A 67 15.08 13.04 29.49
C GLN A 67 15.92 12.18 28.55
N PRO A 68 17.08 12.69 28.08
CA PRO A 68 18.01 11.87 27.33
C PRO A 68 18.71 10.84 28.22
N ALA A 69 19.00 11.19 29.49
CA ALA A 69 19.69 10.34 30.45
C ALA A 69 18.70 9.56 31.32
N GLU A 70 18.85 8.24 31.34
CA GLU A 70 17.98 7.33 32.10
C GLU A 70 18.08 7.56 33.62
N ASP A 71 19.28 7.75 34.17
CA ASP A 71 19.46 7.94 35.62
C ASP A 71 18.74 9.20 36.13
N LEU A 72 18.70 10.26 35.32
CA LEU A 72 17.97 11.48 35.65
C LEU A 72 16.46 11.23 35.63
N ALA A 73 15.96 10.47 34.65
CA ALA A 73 14.55 10.09 34.60
C ALA A 73 14.14 9.29 35.85
N LEU A 74 14.96 8.31 36.24
CA LEU A 74 14.75 7.52 37.45
C LEU A 74 14.81 8.37 38.73
N ALA A 75 15.78 9.28 38.84
CA ALA A 75 15.90 10.18 39.98
C ALA A 75 14.68 11.11 40.12
N ILE A 76 14.05 11.51 39.02
CA ILE A 76 12.79 12.26 39.05
C ILE A 76 11.65 11.36 39.54
N LEU A 77 11.52 10.14 38.99
CA LEU A 77 10.46 9.21 39.40
C LEU A 77 10.53 8.79 40.86
N ALA A 78 11.74 8.61 41.41
CA ALA A 78 11.94 8.21 42.79
C ALA A 78 11.41 9.23 43.82
N ARG A 79 11.07 10.45 43.38
CA ARG A 79 10.45 11.48 44.24
C ARG A 79 8.95 11.29 44.43
N TYR A 80 8.31 10.47 43.61
CA TYR A 80 6.88 10.17 43.71
C TYR A 80 6.69 8.84 44.45
N SER A 81 5.63 8.75 45.26
CA SER A 81 5.23 7.46 45.82
C SER A 81 4.66 6.57 44.71
N ASP A 82 4.84 5.26 44.86
CA ASP A 82 4.41 4.28 43.86
C ASP A 82 2.88 4.31 43.70
N GLU A 83 2.12 4.52 44.79
CA GLU A 83 0.66 4.64 44.77
C GLU A 83 0.22 5.82 43.91
N LYS A 84 0.87 6.98 44.06
CA LYS A 84 0.54 8.18 43.30
C LYS A 84 0.85 8.04 41.81
N LEU A 85 1.95 7.36 41.47
CA LEU A 85 2.31 7.10 40.08
C LEU A 85 1.39 6.07 39.43
N SER A 86 0.99 5.03 40.17
CA SER A 86 0.24 3.89 39.62
C SER A 86 -1.07 4.31 38.94
N GLY A 87 -1.81 5.26 39.54
CA GLY A 87 -3.05 5.79 38.98
C GLY A 87 -2.86 6.64 37.71
N LYS A 88 -1.65 7.17 37.49
CA LYS A 88 -1.34 8.11 36.40
C LYS A 88 -0.38 7.56 35.34
N ILE A 89 0.17 6.36 35.54
CA ILE A 89 1.24 5.79 34.70
C ILE A 89 0.81 5.55 33.24
N ASN A 90 -0.49 5.28 33.06
CA ASN A 90 -1.10 5.04 31.75
C ASN A 90 -1.74 6.29 31.14
N THR A 91 -1.56 7.46 31.77
CA THR A 91 -2.06 8.73 31.25
C THR A 91 -1.49 8.97 29.85
N THR A 92 -2.38 9.32 28.93
CA THR A 92 -2.00 9.64 27.55
C THR A 92 -1.65 11.12 27.46
N TYR A 93 -0.38 11.41 27.19
CA TYR A 93 0.09 12.76 26.91
C TYR A 93 -0.41 13.22 25.56
N ARG A 94 -1.07 14.39 25.55
CA ARG A 94 -1.53 15.05 24.32
C ARG A 94 -0.62 16.25 24.05
N LEU A 95 0.07 16.23 22.91
CA LEU A 95 0.84 17.39 22.44
C LEU A 95 0.24 17.90 21.14
N HIS A 96 0.04 19.21 21.07
CA HIS A 96 -0.37 19.91 19.86
C HIS A 96 0.88 20.53 19.23
N PHE A 97 1.32 19.99 18.10
CA PHE A 97 2.47 20.54 17.37
C PHE A 97 2.13 20.72 15.90
N LYS A 98 2.16 21.96 15.40
CA LYS A 98 1.89 22.29 13.98
C LYS A 98 0.60 21.65 13.44
N ARG A 99 -0.51 21.80 14.17
CA ARG A 99 -1.83 21.18 13.86
C ARG A 99 -1.86 19.65 13.87
N LYS A 100 -0.82 18.99 14.38
CA LYS A 100 -0.79 17.54 14.59
C LYS A 100 -1.07 17.23 16.05
N HIS A 101 -2.01 16.33 16.28
CA HIS A 101 -2.28 15.76 17.60
C HIS A 101 -1.33 14.58 17.83
N ILE A 102 -0.51 14.64 18.87
CA ILE A 102 0.39 13.55 19.27
C ILE A 102 -0.18 12.94 20.53
N ARG A 103 -0.26 11.62 20.58
CA ARG A 103 -0.70 10.86 21.77
C ARG A 103 0.35 9.81 22.12
N PHE A 104 0.73 9.69 23.38
CA PHE A 104 1.65 8.64 23.83
C PHE A 104 1.57 8.49 25.35
N THR A 105 2.12 7.40 25.89
CA THR A 105 2.23 7.16 27.34
C THR A 105 3.68 7.29 27.80
N ALA A 106 3.91 7.27 29.11
CA ALA A 106 5.26 7.27 29.69
C ALA A 106 6.13 6.14 29.12
N LEU A 107 5.54 4.94 29.01
CA LEU A 107 6.21 3.73 28.52
C LEU A 107 6.71 3.87 27.07
N HIS A 108 5.91 4.51 26.22
CA HIS A 108 6.26 4.78 24.84
C HIS A 108 7.52 5.66 24.70
N ALA A 109 7.61 6.73 25.50
CA ALA A 109 8.75 7.65 25.46
C ALA A 109 10.02 6.98 26.03
N ALA A 110 9.90 6.27 27.15
CA ALA A 110 11.01 5.50 27.73
C ALA A 110 11.55 4.44 26.75
N ALA A 111 10.66 3.69 26.10
CA ALA A 111 11.03 2.69 25.10
C ALA A 111 11.76 3.31 23.90
N ALA A 112 11.26 4.42 23.37
CA ALA A 112 11.87 5.08 22.22
C ALA A 112 13.22 5.74 22.52
N ASN A 113 13.50 6.04 23.79
CA ASN A 113 14.79 6.52 24.28
C ASN A 113 15.75 5.40 24.71
N ASP A 114 15.35 4.13 24.57
CA ASP A 114 16.16 2.96 24.97
C ASP A 114 16.46 2.90 26.50
N HIS A 115 15.55 3.42 27.32
CA HIS A 115 15.69 3.45 28.79
C HIS A 115 15.16 2.17 29.45
N ILE A 116 15.97 1.11 29.49
CA ILE A 116 15.60 -0.25 29.94
C ILE A 116 15.13 -0.30 31.40
N ARG A 117 15.88 0.29 32.33
CA ARG A 117 15.55 0.33 33.76
C ARG A 117 14.27 1.14 33.99
N LEU A 118 14.11 2.25 33.28
CA LEU A 118 12.91 3.06 33.33
C LEU A 118 11.69 2.27 32.84
N VAL A 119 11.78 1.56 31.72
CA VAL A 119 10.71 0.69 31.22
C VAL A 119 10.30 -0.35 32.26
N ARG A 120 11.26 -0.98 32.95
CA ARG A 120 10.97 -1.93 34.03
C ARG A 120 10.24 -1.28 35.21
N LYS A 121 10.71 -0.11 35.67
CA LYS A 121 10.04 0.63 36.76
C LYS A 121 8.63 1.09 36.35
N LEU A 122 8.46 1.60 35.13
CA LEU A 122 7.14 1.98 34.63
C LEU A 122 6.19 0.77 34.59
N HIS A 123 6.66 -0.39 34.11
CA HIS A 123 5.86 -1.62 34.14
C HIS A 123 5.54 -2.06 35.57
N SER A 124 6.49 -2.03 36.51
CA SER A 124 6.23 -2.43 37.90
C SER A 124 5.19 -1.52 38.56
N LEU A 125 5.05 -0.29 38.09
CA LEU A 125 4.01 0.67 38.48
C LEU A 125 2.66 0.47 37.73
N GLY A 126 2.54 -0.55 36.87
CA GLY A 126 1.32 -0.86 36.13
C GLY A 126 1.21 -0.23 34.74
N ALA A 127 2.31 0.26 34.15
CA ALA A 127 2.29 0.72 32.76
C ALA A 127 1.95 -0.42 31.80
N LYS A 128 0.95 -0.23 30.95
CA LYS A 128 0.48 -1.24 30.00
C LYS A 128 1.35 -1.27 28.74
N PRO A 129 2.07 -2.37 28.44
CA PRO A 129 2.81 -2.48 27.18
C PRO A 129 1.90 -2.59 25.96
N SER A 130 0.60 -2.87 26.16
CA SER A 130 -0.43 -2.85 25.13
C SER A 130 -0.99 -1.47 24.81
N ALA A 131 -0.57 -0.42 25.53
CA ALA A 131 -0.98 0.94 25.26
C ALA A 131 -0.60 1.35 23.83
N VAL A 132 -1.36 2.26 23.26
CA VAL A 132 -1.12 2.73 21.89
C VAL A 132 -0.93 4.24 21.86
N GLY A 133 0.00 4.70 21.03
CA GLY A 133 0.27 6.10 20.78
C GLY A 133 -0.06 6.50 19.34
N TYR A 134 -0.07 7.79 19.03
CA TYR A 134 -0.34 8.34 17.70
C TYR A 134 0.67 9.44 17.33
N ASN A 135 1.01 9.55 16.04
CA ASN A 135 1.95 10.55 15.49
C ASN A 135 3.39 10.48 16.05
N LEU A 136 3.91 9.26 16.24
CA LEU A 136 5.27 8.96 16.74
C LEU A 136 6.40 9.82 16.13
N PRO A 137 6.47 10.05 14.80
CA PRO A 137 7.62 10.76 14.21
C PRO A 137 7.79 12.18 14.72
N THR A 138 6.70 12.79 15.21
CA THR A 138 6.75 14.13 15.78
C THR A 138 7.32 14.11 17.18
N LEU A 139 7.05 13.05 17.95
CA LEU A 139 7.58 12.84 19.30
C LEU A 139 9.08 12.54 19.29
N LEU A 140 9.54 11.73 18.33
CA LEU A 140 10.91 11.22 18.36
C LEU A 140 11.91 12.16 17.71
N GLY A 141 13.12 12.15 18.28
CA GLY A 141 14.22 13.02 17.89
C GLY A 141 14.79 12.77 16.48
N PRO A 142 15.80 13.55 16.06
CA PRO A 142 16.39 13.47 14.73
C PRO A 142 16.92 12.09 14.34
N LYS A 143 17.39 11.29 15.30
CA LYS A 143 17.85 9.90 15.08
C LYS A 143 16.75 9.02 14.51
N PHE A 144 15.57 9.01 15.15
CA PHE A 144 14.43 8.23 14.67
C PHE A 144 13.96 8.70 13.29
N ARG A 145 13.84 10.02 13.09
CA ARG A 145 13.40 10.57 11.79
C ARG A 145 14.36 10.19 10.66
N ARG A 146 15.68 10.26 10.90
CA ARG A 146 16.70 9.81 9.94
C ARG A 146 16.53 8.34 9.61
N LYS A 147 16.32 7.50 10.62
CA LYS A 147 16.14 6.05 10.44
C LYS A 147 14.84 5.74 9.70
N LEU A 148 13.74 6.37 10.08
CA LEU A 148 12.44 6.25 9.42
C LEU A 148 12.48 6.69 7.95
N ASN A 149 13.25 7.73 7.63
CA ASN A 149 13.41 8.17 6.24
C ASN A 149 14.13 7.14 5.34
N GLN A 150 14.80 6.13 5.92
CA GLN A 150 15.32 4.98 5.17
C GLN A 150 14.20 4.04 4.72
N PHE A 151 12.98 4.19 5.26
CA PHE A 151 11.81 3.34 5.00
C PHE A 151 10.64 4.17 4.48
N PRO A 152 10.68 4.68 3.24
CA PRO A 152 9.66 5.58 2.71
C PRO A 152 8.26 4.95 2.70
N LYS A 153 8.15 3.64 2.44
CA LYS A 153 6.89 2.89 2.46
C LYS A 153 6.25 2.86 3.85
N LEU A 154 7.05 2.67 4.90
CA LEU A 154 6.57 2.72 6.28
C LEU A 154 5.96 4.08 6.62
N LYS A 155 6.58 5.17 6.13
CA LYS A 155 6.11 6.54 6.39
C LYS A 155 4.67 6.78 5.93
N HIS A 156 4.23 6.14 4.84
CA HIS A 156 2.85 6.23 4.37
C HIS A 156 1.88 5.57 5.36
N HIS A 157 2.26 4.41 5.92
CA HIS A 157 1.44 3.70 6.91
C HIS A 157 1.39 4.39 8.29
N LEU A 158 2.42 5.18 8.65
CA LEU A 158 2.51 5.76 10.00
C LEU A 158 1.35 6.71 10.37
N PHE A 159 0.68 7.31 9.39
CA PHE A 159 -0.45 8.20 9.65
C PHE A 159 -1.74 7.45 9.97
N GLU A 160 -1.79 6.16 9.67
CA GLU A 160 -2.98 5.32 9.77
C GLU A 160 -2.89 4.32 10.92
N ILE A 161 -1.81 4.38 11.72
CA ILE A 161 -1.57 3.45 12.81
C ILE A 161 -1.39 4.15 14.16
N GLU A 162 -1.89 3.50 15.20
CA GLU A 162 -1.50 3.71 16.58
C GLU A 162 -0.39 2.72 16.94
N TRP A 163 0.78 3.23 17.28
CA TRP A 163 1.98 2.43 17.53
C TRP A 163 2.03 1.97 18.98
N MET A 164 2.55 0.77 19.21
CA MET A 164 2.81 0.25 20.54
C MET A 164 4.22 0.65 21.02
N PRO A 165 4.55 0.55 22.33
CA PRO A 165 5.86 0.93 22.86
C PRO A 165 7.03 0.19 22.21
N ASN A 166 6.82 -1.06 21.76
CA ASN A 166 7.82 -1.88 21.09
C ASN A 166 8.14 -1.43 19.65
N PHE A 167 7.31 -0.59 19.02
CA PHE A 167 7.49 -0.14 17.64
C PHE A 167 8.77 0.68 17.43
N ALA A 168 8.98 1.73 18.23
CA ALA A 168 10.12 2.62 18.09
C ALA A 168 11.48 1.90 18.26
N PRO A 169 11.67 1.05 19.28
CA PRO A 169 12.87 0.22 19.42
C PRO A 169 13.22 -0.59 18.18
N ILE A 170 12.23 -1.22 17.52
CA ILE A 170 12.48 -2.03 16.32
C ILE A 170 13.03 -1.16 15.20
N ILE A 171 12.40 -0.02 14.91
CA ILE A 171 12.87 0.89 13.86
C ILE A 171 14.28 1.40 14.16
N LEU A 172 14.57 1.70 15.43
CA LEU A 172 15.88 2.18 15.87
C LEU A 172 16.96 1.09 15.93
N GLY A 173 16.60 -0.18 15.78
CA GLY A 173 17.51 -1.31 15.94
C GLY A 173 17.86 -1.63 17.41
N CYS A 174 17.10 -1.14 18.38
CA CYS A 174 17.29 -1.39 19.81
C CYS A 174 16.69 -2.75 20.20
N LEU A 175 17.28 -3.85 19.71
CA LEU A 175 16.75 -5.20 19.88
C LEU A 175 16.56 -5.61 21.35
N ARG A 176 17.47 -5.21 22.24
CA ARG A 176 17.39 -5.49 23.68
C ARG A 176 16.13 -4.89 24.32
N MET A 177 15.79 -3.65 23.95
CA MET A 177 14.57 -2.99 24.42
C MET A 177 13.32 -3.62 23.81
N TYR A 178 13.35 -3.98 22.52
CA TYR A 178 12.27 -4.71 21.91
C TYR A 178 12.00 -6.04 22.65
N LEU A 179 13.03 -6.84 22.89
CA LEU A 179 12.93 -8.12 23.60
C LEU A 179 12.32 -7.95 24.98
N LEU A 180 12.76 -6.94 25.73
CA LEU A 180 12.14 -6.61 27.01
C LEU A 180 10.63 -6.37 26.87
N LEU A 181 10.20 -5.49 25.96
CA LEU A 181 8.78 -5.17 25.80
C LEU A 181 7.96 -6.34 25.25
N ASP A 182 8.57 -7.16 24.42
CA ASP A 182 8.00 -8.39 23.87
C ASP A 182 7.84 -9.47 24.94
N ASP A 183 8.77 -9.59 25.90
CA ASP A 183 8.64 -10.49 27.05
C ASP A 183 7.54 -9.99 28.02
N LEU A 184 7.39 -8.68 28.17
CA LEU A 184 6.33 -8.07 29.00
C LEU A 184 4.94 -8.17 28.35
N TYR A 185 4.87 -8.25 27.02
CA TYR A 185 3.61 -8.40 26.28
C TYR A 185 3.82 -9.14 24.95
N PRO A 186 3.79 -10.49 24.97
CA PRO A 186 4.23 -11.35 23.86
C PRO A 186 3.21 -11.47 22.72
N SER A 187 2.60 -10.36 22.31
CA SER A 187 1.56 -10.35 21.28
C SER A 187 2.09 -10.45 19.85
N GLY A 188 3.37 -10.13 19.61
CA GLY A 188 3.92 -9.96 18.26
C GLY A 188 3.32 -8.79 17.47
N ILE A 189 2.43 -8.00 18.08
CA ILE A 189 1.82 -6.79 17.51
C ILE A 189 2.70 -5.59 17.85
N VAL A 190 2.93 -4.73 16.86
CA VAL A 190 3.75 -3.51 16.97
C VAL A 190 2.95 -2.24 16.71
N ALA A 191 1.80 -2.34 16.05
CA ALA A 191 0.87 -1.23 15.90
C ALA A 191 -0.56 -1.74 15.66
N LYS A 192 -1.55 -0.87 15.82
CA LYS A 192 -2.96 -1.07 15.46
C LYS A 192 -3.35 -0.02 14.44
N SER A 193 -4.13 -0.35 13.42
CA SER A 193 -4.65 0.64 12.47
C SER A 193 -5.87 1.35 13.05
N MET A 194 -5.98 2.64 12.75
CA MET A 194 -7.12 3.46 13.18
C MET A 194 -8.29 3.25 12.22
N PRO A 195 -9.49 2.91 12.72
CA PRO A 195 -10.69 2.98 11.89
C PRO A 195 -10.86 4.44 11.43
N GLN A 196 -10.79 4.69 10.12
CA GLN A 196 -11.01 6.04 9.57
C GLN A 196 -12.40 6.58 9.94
N ASP A 197 -13.39 5.70 10.06
CA ASP A 197 -14.78 6.04 10.39
C ASP A 197 -14.97 6.44 11.86
N ALA A 198 -14.10 6.00 12.77
CA ALA A 198 -14.15 6.42 14.18
C ALA A 198 -13.87 7.92 14.37
N ARG A 199 -13.35 8.62 13.35
CA ARG A 199 -13.15 10.07 13.41
C ARG A 199 -14.38 10.87 12.98
N ASN A 200 -15.20 10.34 12.08
CA ASN A 200 -16.18 11.17 11.38
C ASN A 200 -17.63 10.68 11.48
N ASN A 201 -17.93 9.41 11.77
CA ASN A 201 -19.32 8.93 11.77
C ASN A 201 -19.54 7.71 12.69
N GLN A 202 -20.34 7.89 13.75
CA GLN A 202 -20.95 6.80 14.54
C GLN A 202 -22.16 6.17 13.80
N SER A 203 -22.13 6.10 12.47
CA SER A 203 -23.26 5.55 11.71
C SER A 203 -23.34 4.04 11.94
N ALA A 204 -24.21 3.67 12.87
CA ALA A 204 -24.53 2.33 13.29
C ALA A 204 -24.95 1.45 12.10
N GLY A 205 -24.27 0.33 11.89
CA GLY A 205 -24.78 -0.72 11.00
C GLY A 205 -23.72 -1.60 10.34
N SER A 206 -22.51 -1.09 10.10
CA SER A 206 -21.43 -1.95 9.60
C SER A 206 -20.67 -2.53 10.79
N ILE A 207 -20.95 -3.80 11.11
CA ILE A 207 -20.14 -4.63 12.01
C ILE A 207 -18.77 -4.83 11.33
N ARG A 208 -17.93 -3.79 11.31
CA ARG A 208 -16.51 -3.94 11.04
C ARG A 208 -15.89 -4.34 12.35
N ASP A 209 -15.63 -5.64 12.47
CA ASP A 209 -14.99 -6.22 13.62
C ASP A 209 -13.63 -5.52 13.88
N PRO A 210 -13.48 -4.84 15.03
CA PRO A 210 -12.29 -4.05 15.35
C PRO A 210 -11.01 -4.88 15.48
N ARG A 211 -11.10 -6.22 15.40
CA ARG A 211 -9.95 -7.13 15.44
C ARG A 211 -9.05 -7.08 14.19
N PHE A 212 -9.49 -6.48 13.08
CA PHE A 212 -8.82 -6.63 11.77
C PHE A 212 -7.78 -5.57 11.40
N HIS A 213 -7.28 -4.80 12.36
CA HIS A 213 -6.43 -3.65 12.10
C HIS A 213 -5.14 -3.73 12.92
N VAL A 214 -4.29 -4.73 12.68
CA VAL A 214 -3.01 -4.88 13.42
C VAL A 214 -1.80 -4.91 12.48
N MET A 215 -0.70 -4.34 12.93
CA MET A 215 0.62 -4.50 12.31
C MET A 215 1.44 -5.41 13.22
N THR A 216 1.82 -6.58 12.72
CA THR A 216 2.68 -7.51 13.44
C THR A 216 4.15 -7.27 13.10
N LEU A 217 5.06 -7.94 13.80
CA LEU A 217 6.48 -7.90 13.45
C LEU A 217 6.76 -8.43 12.04
N HIS A 218 5.98 -9.42 11.58
CA HIS A 218 6.07 -9.93 10.20
C HIS A 218 5.74 -8.84 9.18
N HIS A 219 4.64 -8.10 9.40
CA HIS A 219 4.26 -6.97 8.56
C HIS A 219 5.36 -5.91 8.51
N LEU A 220 5.89 -5.54 9.68
CA LEU A 220 6.92 -4.52 9.75
C LEU A 220 8.21 -4.95 9.04
N ALA A 221 8.67 -6.18 9.26
CA ALA A 221 9.84 -6.75 8.59
C ALA A 221 9.71 -6.71 7.06
N CYS A 222 8.50 -6.97 6.55
CA CYS A 222 8.20 -6.88 5.13
C CYS A 222 8.23 -5.44 4.63
N ILE A 223 7.64 -4.48 5.34
CA ILE A 223 7.63 -3.07 4.91
C ILE A 223 9.05 -2.47 4.87
N ILE A 224 9.95 -2.88 5.77
CA ILE A 224 11.33 -2.37 5.86
C ILE A 224 12.36 -3.24 5.13
N ASP A 225 11.93 -4.29 4.43
CA ASP A 225 12.75 -5.29 3.73
C ASP A 225 13.89 -5.88 4.59
N SER A 226 13.55 -6.34 5.81
CA SER A 226 14.52 -6.92 6.74
C SER A 226 14.32 -8.43 6.91
N PRO A 227 15.13 -9.27 6.22
CA PRO A 227 15.05 -10.73 6.37
C PRO A 227 15.44 -11.20 7.77
N ASP A 228 16.39 -10.53 8.43
CA ASP A 228 16.78 -10.87 9.81
C ASP A 228 15.62 -10.65 10.79
N LEU A 229 14.92 -9.53 10.67
CA LEU A 229 13.75 -9.24 11.50
C LEU A 229 12.61 -10.21 11.19
N LEU A 230 12.43 -10.57 9.91
CA LEU A 230 11.42 -11.55 9.51
C LEU A 230 11.72 -12.93 10.11
N LYS A 231 12.95 -13.42 9.98
CA LYS A 231 13.40 -14.68 10.60
C LYS A 231 13.14 -14.67 12.10
N PHE A 232 13.58 -13.61 12.76
CA PHE A 232 13.34 -13.43 14.19
C PHE A 232 11.83 -13.43 14.55
N ALA A 233 10.99 -12.79 13.73
CA ALA A 233 9.54 -12.78 13.92
C ALA A 233 8.91 -14.17 13.77
N ILE A 234 9.38 -14.96 12.81
CA ILE A 234 8.93 -16.33 12.59
C ILE A 234 9.31 -17.18 13.80
N ASP A 235 10.57 -17.13 14.21
CA ASP A 235 11.11 -17.96 15.29
C ASP A 235 10.39 -17.70 16.63
N ARG A 236 10.08 -16.43 16.96
CA ARG A 236 9.46 -16.07 18.24
C ARG A 236 7.93 -15.94 18.21
N ARG A 237 7.34 -15.64 17.05
CA ARG A 237 5.95 -15.17 16.93
C ARG A 237 5.21 -15.85 15.77
N ASN A 238 5.55 -17.10 15.45
CA ASN A 238 4.92 -17.90 14.40
C ASN A 238 3.37 -17.91 14.48
N HIS A 239 2.79 -17.85 15.67
CA HIS A 239 1.33 -17.88 15.86
C HIS A 239 0.58 -16.65 15.29
N VAL A 240 1.25 -15.52 15.05
CA VAL A 240 0.64 -14.32 14.42
C VAL A 240 1.02 -14.12 12.95
N LYS A 241 1.71 -15.08 12.33
CA LYS A 241 2.20 -14.95 10.94
C LYS A 241 1.08 -14.84 9.89
N HIS A 242 -0.13 -15.28 10.23
CA HIS A 242 -1.30 -15.28 9.36
C HIS A 242 -2.22 -14.08 9.58
N LEU A 243 -1.95 -13.22 10.57
CA LEU A 243 -2.77 -12.05 10.79
C LEU A 243 -2.66 -11.12 9.59
N ALA A 244 -3.79 -10.52 9.22
CA ALA A 244 -3.88 -9.53 8.16
C ALA A 244 -3.62 -8.11 8.71
N ALA A 245 -3.11 -7.22 7.86
CA ALA A 245 -2.75 -5.86 8.21
C ALA A 245 -3.69 -4.81 7.61
N GLY A 246 -3.95 -3.76 8.40
CA GLY A 246 -4.61 -2.55 7.94
C GLY A 246 -6.05 -2.75 7.46
N ILE A 247 -6.58 -1.74 6.77
CA ILE A 247 -7.97 -1.74 6.27
C ILE A 247 -8.15 -2.75 5.14
N MET A 248 -7.12 -2.91 4.31
CA MET A 248 -7.13 -3.83 3.18
C MET A 248 -6.88 -5.28 3.61
N GLN A 249 -6.78 -5.58 4.90
CA GLN A 249 -6.50 -6.94 5.38
C GLN A 249 -5.33 -7.62 4.63
N SER A 250 -4.28 -6.85 4.35
CA SER A 250 -3.14 -7.29 3.56
C SER A 250 -2.28 -8.24 4.38
N SER A 251 -1.95 -9.42 3.84
CA SER A 251 -0.94 -10.29 4.46
C SER A 251 0.47 -9.68 4.40
N ALA A 252 1.42 -10.26 5.14
CA ALA A 252 2.83 -9.89 5.06
C ALA A 252 3.39 -9.92 3.62
N LEU A 253 2.97 -10.89 2.81
CA LEU A 253 3.40 -11.00 1.42
C LEU A 253 2.82 -9.88 0.52
N HIS A 254 1.59 -9.44 0.76
CA HIS A 254 1.02 -8.27 0.07
C HIS A 254 1.80 -7.00 0.39
N LEU A 255 2.13 -6.79 1.66
CA LEU A 255 2.92 -5.63 2.08
C LEU A 255 4.33 -5.66 1.49
N ALA A 256 4.98 -6.83 1.47
CA ALA A 256 6.29 -7.00 0.82
C ALA A 256 6.20 -6.68 -0.68
N ALA A 257 5.14 -7.14 -1.35
CA ALA A 257 4.91 -6.86 -2.76
C ALA A 257 4.75 -5.36 -3.05
N GLY A 258 3.88 -4.66 -2.32
CA GLY A 258 3.67 -3.21 -2.50
C GLY A 258 4.85 -2.34 -2.06
N ALA A 259 5.65 -2.83 -1.12
CA ALA A 259 6.87 -2.17 -0.67
C ALA A 259 8.08 -2.43 -1.59
N GLY A 260 8.01 -3.40 -2.52
CA GLY A 260 9.14 -3.79 -3.34
C GLY A 260 10.24 -4.52 -2.55
N SER A 261 9.87 -5.20 -1.47
CA SER A 261 10.77 -5.83 -0.50
C SER A 261 11.20 -7.21 -0.97
N LEU A 262 12.12 -7.23 -1.93
CA LEU A 262 12.56 -8.44 -2.61
C LEU A 262 13.23 -9.45 -1.67
N SER A 263 13.95 -8.97 -0.66
CA SER A 263 14.82 -9.79 0.18
C SER A 263 14.03 -10.75 1.07
N VAL A 264 12.78 -10.39 1.41
CA VAL A 264 11.91 -11.21 2.26
C VAL A 264 11.01 -12.18 1.48
N ILE A 265 10.78 -11.97 0.18
CA ILE A 265 9.85 -12.79 -0.63
C ILE A 265 10.19 -14.29 -0.61
N PRO A 266 11.46 -14.73 -0.81
CA PRO A 266 11.80 -16.15 -0.81
C PRO A 266 11.48 -16.82 0.54
N GLN A 267 11.72 -16.11 1.64
CA GLN A 267 11.43 -16.64 2.97
C GLN A 267 9.92 -16.70 3.24
N LEU A 268 9.16 -15.65 2.91
CA LEU A 268 7.71 -15.64 3.07
C LEU A 268 7.03 -16.77 2.30
N THR A 269 7.50 -17.01 1.07
CA THR A 269 6.96 -18.03 0.18
C THR A 269 7.32 -19.44 0.65
N LYS A 270 8.57 -19.67 1.06
CA LYS A 270 9.03 -20.93 1.64
C LYS A 270 8.28 -21.31 2.91
N GLU A 271 8.15 -20.37 3.84
CA GLU A 271 7.54 -20.59 5.17
C GLU A 271 6.00 -20.54 5.15
N GLN A 272 5.41 -20.40 3.95
CA GLN A 272 3.98 -20.26 3.72
C GLN A 272 3.33 -19.17 4.59
N ILE A 273 4.06 -18.08 4.84
CA ILE A 273 3.60 -17.00 5.71
C ILE A 273 2.48 -16.24 5.02
N GLY A 274 1.28 -16.39 5.57
CA GLY A 274 0.06 -15.89 4.95
C GLY A 274 -0.41 -16.69 3.74
N ILE A 275 0.23 -17.81 3.36
CA ILE A 275 -0.17 -18.64 2.20
C ILE A 275 -1.17 -19.71 2.62
N SER A 276 -2.43 -19.56 2.18
CA SER A 276 -3.38 -20.67 2.10
C SER A 276 -3.16 -21.40 0.75
N LYS A 277 -3.39 -22.72 0.70
CA LYS A 277 -3.28 -23.56 -0.53
C LYS A 277 -4.10 -23.01 -1.71
N VAL A 278 -5.08 -22.16 -1.44
CA VAL A 278 -5.89 -21.44 -2.42
C VAL A 278 -5.64 -19.95 -2.18
N SER A 279 -4.90 -19.31 -3.09
CA SER A 279 -4.69 -17.87 -3.26
C SER A 279 -4.77 -16.97 -2.02
N ILE A 280 -3.65 -16.35 -1.66
CA ILE A 280 -3.65 -15.25 -0.70
C ILE A 280 -4.38 -14.08 -1.32
N LEU A 281 -5.54 -13.76 -0.77
CA LEU A 281 -6.32 -12.60 -1.14
C LEU A 281 -6.35 -11.62 0.02
N ASP A 282 -6.22 -10.34 -0.28
CA ASP A 282 -6.49 -9.27 0.68
C ASP A 282 -7.99 -8.92 0.73
N GLY A 283 -8.36 -7.92 1.52
CA GLY A 283 -9.74 -7.45 1.69
C GLY A 283 -10.36 -6.81 0.45
N LEU A 284 -9.57 -6.46 -0.56
CA LEU A 284 -10.04 -6.08 -1.90
C LEU A 284 -10.07 -7.27 -2.87
N GLY A 285 -9.72 -8.45 -2.37
CA GLY A 285 -9.56 -9.67 -3.15
C GLY A 285 -8.35 -9.62 -4.05
N GLU A 286 -7.34 -8.80 -3.77
CA GLU A 286 -6.13 -8.72 -4.57
C GLU A 286 -5.12 -9.78 -4.14
N THR A 287 -4.21 -10.17 -5.03
CA THR A 287 -3.10 -11.08 -4.72
C THR A 287 -1.85 -10.22 -4.55
N PRO A 288 -0.77 -10.76 -3.96
CA PRO A 288 0.51 -10.06 -3.95
C PRO A 288 1.02 -9.71 -5.36
N LEU A 289 0.65 -10.50 -6.39
CA LEU A 289 1.01 -10.20 -7.77
C LEU A 289 0.25 -8.97 -8.31
N HIS A 290 -1.04 -8.83 -7.99
CA HIS A 290 -1.82 -7.63 -8.33
C HIS A 290 -1.15 -6.37 -7.76
N ILE A 291 -0.81 -6.40 -6.47
CA ILE A 291 -0.15 -5.30 -5.77
C ILE A 291 1.24 -5.00 -6.37
N ALA A 292 2.03 -6.02 -6.70
CA ALA A 292 3.36 -5.83 -7.30
C ALA A 292 3.29 -5.21 -8.71
N VAL A 293 2.30 -5.62 -9.52
CA VAL A 293 2.04 -5.04 -10.85
C VAL A 293 1.65 -3.57 -10.74
N GLU A 294 0.72 -3.25 -9.85
CA GLU A 294 0.31 -1.86 -9.61
C GLU A 294 1.50 -1.03 -9.11
N ALA A 295 2.28 -1.53 -8.15
CA ALA A 295 3.45 -0.84 -7.61
C ALA A 295 4.53 -0.59 -8.69
N ALA A 296 4.77 -1.56 -9.59
CA ALA A 296 5.73 -1.41 -10.67
C ALA A 296 5.31 -0.31 -11.66
N ILE A 297 4.03 -0.27 -12.06
CA ILE A 297 3.54 0.69 -13.06
C ILE A 297 3.30 2.07 -12.44
N GLY A 298 2.79 2.14 -11.21
CA GLY A 298 2.46 3.39 -10.53
C GLY A 298 3.66 4.13 -9.93
N SER A 299 4.81 3.47 -9.78
CA SER A 299 6.00 4.11 -9.20
C SER A 299 6.59 5.17 -10.13
N LYS A 300 6.74 6.39 -9.59
CA LYS A 300 7.49 7.50 -10.22
C LYS A 300 9.01 7.38 -10.01
N ASP A 301 9.44 6.63 -9.00
CA ASP A 301 10.85 6.35 -8.75
C ASP A 301 11.29 5.11 -9.53
N GLY A 302 12.30 5.28 -10.40
CA GLY A 302 12.88 4.21 -11.19
C GLY A 302 13.52 3.08 -10.37
N LYS A 303 14.06 3.38 -9.17
CA LYS A 303 14.63 2.37 -8.27
C LYS A 303 13.53 1.50 -7.67
N GLU A 304 12.49 2.13 -7.13
CA GLU A 304 11.33 1.41 -6.56
C GLU A 304 10.61 0.58 -7.63
N ARG A 305 10.48 1.12 -8.84
CA ARG A 305 9.97 0.40 -10.01
C ARG A 305 10.81 -0.85 -10.33
N SER A 306 12.13 -0.72 -10.37
CA SER A 306 13.04 -1.84 -10.64
C SER A 306 12.91 -2.94 -9.59
N LYS A 307 12.80 -2.57 -8.30
CA LYS A 307 12.53 -3.51 -7.21
C LYS A 307 11.18 -4.22 -7.40
N ALA A 308 10.10 -3.49 -7.67
CA ALA A 308 8.78 -4.07 -7.88
C ALA A 308 8.76 -5.07 -9.06
N LEU A 309 9.47 -4.78 -10.16
CA LEU A 309 9.63 -5.72 -11.27
C LEU A 309 10.34 -7.01 -10.84
N LYS A 310 11.40 -6.93 -10.04
CA LYS A 310 12.07 -8.13 -9.49
C LYS A 310 11.16 -8.89 -8.53
N VAL A 311 10.31 -8.21 -7.79
CA VAL A 311 9.30 -8.86 -6.94
C VAL A 311 8.28 -9.63 -7.78
N ILE A 312 7.83 -9.10 -8.93
CA ILE A 312 6.98 -9.86 -9.87
C ILE A 312 7.67 -11.17 -10.30
N GLU A 313 8.96 -11.12 -10.66
CA GLU A 313 9.74 -12.31 -11.02
C GLU A 313 9.84 -13.31 -9.85
N ALA A 314 10.09 -12.82 -8.64
CA ALA A 314 10.16 -13.65 -7.44
C ALA A 314 8.80 -14.31 -7.13
N LEU A 315 7.68 -13.59 -7.33
CA LEU A 315 6.34 -14.15 -7.18
C LEU A 315 6.05 -15.22 -8.24
N PHE A 316 6.49 -15.02 -9.49
CA PHE A 316 6.39 -16.07 -10.50
C PHE A 316 7.20 -17.32 -10.13
N ALA A 317 8.43 -17.14 -9.64
CA ALA A 317 9.25 -18.25 -9.15
C ALA A 317 8.58 -19.01 -8.00
N ALA A 318 7.82 -18.29 -7.16
CA ALA A 318 7.01 -18.87 -6.08
C ALA A 318 5.67 -19.46 -6.54
N GLY A 319 5.40 -19.52 -7.85
CA GLY A 319 4.20 -20.17 -8.40
C GLY A 319 2.97 -19.28 -8.56
N PHE A 320 3.08 -17.97 -8.31
CA PHE A 320 1.96 -17.06 -8.58
C PHE A 320 1.67 -17.01 -10.08
N THR A 321 0.38 -16.98 -10.41
CA THR A 321 -0.09 -17.00 -11.80
C THR A 321 -0.77 -15.67 -12.14
N PRO A 322 -0.56 -15.14 -13.35
CA PRO A 322 -1.17 -13.87 -13.76
C PRO A 322 -2.69 -13.99 -13.96
N GLY A 323 -3.20 -15.20 -14.21
CA GLY A 323 -4.62 -15.49 -14.46
C GLY A 323 -5.48 -15.57 -13.20
N HIS A 324 -4.88 -15.43 -12.01
CA HIS A 324 -5.65 -15.38 -10.78
C HIS A 324 -6.58 -14.16 -10.78
N ARG A 325 -7.87 -14.38 -10.59
CA ARG A 325 -8.88 -13.32 -10.56
C ARG A 325 -8.98 -12.75 -9.15
N GLN A 326 -9.17 -11.43 -9.05
CA GLN A 326 -9.51 -10.80 -7.79
C GLN A 326 -10.81 -11.40 -7.23
N ALA A 327 -10.93 -11.52 -5.91
CA ALA A 327 -12.24 -11.73 -5.29
C ALA A 327 -12.99 -10.39 -5.14
N GLY A 328 -14.31 -10.37 -5.32
CA GLY A 328 -15.11 -9.17 -5.09
C GLY A 328 -15.33 -8.31 -6.33
N LYS A 329 -15.42 -6.99 -6.17
CA LYS A 329 -16.12 -6.10 -7.12
C LYS A 329 -15.52 -6.03 -8.52
N ASN A 330 -14.22 -6.26 -8.69
CA ASN A 330 -13.57 -6.08 -9.98
C ASN A 330 -13.37 -7.42 -10.72
N LEU A 331 -13.29 -8.56 -10.03
CA LEU A 331 -13.00 -9.89 -10.62
C LEU A 331 -11.86 -9.90 -11.66
N GLY A 332 -10.94 -8.94 -11.58
CA GLY A 332 -9.90 -8.70 -12.57
C GLY A 332 -8.68 -9.56 -12.34
N THR A 333 -7.98 -9.92 -13.41
CA THR A 333 -6.65 -10.53 -13.36
C THR A 333 -5.54 -9.47 -13.30
N SER A 334 -4.28 -9.90 -13.21
CA SER A 334 -3.14 -8.98 -13.29
C SER A 334 -3.08 -8.19 -14.59
N LEU A 335 -3.62 -8.72 -15.70
CA LEU A 335 -3.76 -7.95 -16.94
C LEU A 335 -4.74 -6.77 -16.80
N HIS A 336 -5.81 -6.95 -16.02
CA HIS A 336 -6.80 -5.88 -15.81
C HIS A 336 -6.24 -4.75 -14.94
N ILE A 337 -5.35 -5.07 -13.99
CA ILE A 337 -4.57 -4.05 -13.27
C ILE A 337 -3.70 -3.27 -14.26
N VAL A 338 -3.06 -3.95 -15.23
CA VAL A 338 -2.29 -3.25 -16.26
C VAL A 338 -3.17 -2.32 -17.09
N GLY A 339 -4.34 -2.76 -17.56
CA GLY A 339 -5.22 -1.91 -18.35
C GLY A 339 -5.79 -0.73 -17.57
N TYR A 340 -6.15 -0.91 -16.28
CA TYR A 340 -6.49 0.20 -15.39
C TYR A 340 -5.34 1.20 -15.22
N MET A 341 -4.11 0.71 -15.01
CA MET A 341 -2.93 1.56 -14.84
C MET A 341 -2.50 2.22 -16.15
N LEU A 342 -2.77 1.60 -17.30
CA LEU A 342 -2.52 2.17 -18.63
C LEU A 342 -3.29 3.48 -18.81
N ARG A 343 -4.59 3.51 -18.46
CA ARG A 343 -5.42 4.73 -18.56
C ARG A 343 -4.85 5.90 -17.74
N ARG A 344 -4.15 5.61 -16.64
CA ARG A 344 -3.61 6.62 -15.72
C ARG A 344 -2.18 7.03 -16.02
N HIS A 345 -1.36 6.10 -16.50
CA HIS A 345 0.09 6.25 -16.51
C HIS A 345 0.74 5.96 -17.86
N TRP A 346 -0.01 5.82 -18.95
CA TRP A 346 0.56 5.51 -20.27
C TRP A 346 1.65 6.49 -20.70
N SER A 347 1.40 7.80 -20.62
CA SER A 347 2.35 8.84 -21.04
C SER A 347 3.70 8.73 -20.34
N GLU A 348 3.68 8.51 -19.02
CA GLU A 348 4.88 8.46 -18.18
C GLU A 348 5.56 7.08 -18.20
N ASN A 349 4.78 5.99 -18.31
CA ASN A 349 5.22 4.64 -17.97
C ASN A 349 4.94 3.58 -19.05
N HIS A 350 4.64 3.94 -20.31
CA HIS A 350 4.38 2.98 -21.40
C HIS A 350 5.44 1.88 -21.54
N ARG A 351 6.74 2.20 -21.40
CA ARG A 351 7.84 1.20 -21.47
C ARG A 351 7.72 0.15 -20.36
N VAL A 352 7.33 0.59 -19.17
CA VAL A 352 7.16 -0.27 -17.99
C VAL A 352 5.93 -1.14 -18.15
N ILE A 353 4.82 -0.55 -18.61
CA ILE A 353 3.57 -1.27 -18.94
C ILE A 353 3.86 -2.39 -19.94
N ARG A 354 4.53 -2.09 -21.06
CA ARG A 354 4.93 -3.10 -22.05
C ARG A 354 5.82 -4.18 -21.45
N LYS A 355 6.78 -3.81 -20.60
CA LYS A 355 7.65 -4.78 -19.90
C LYS A 355 6.84 -5.71 -19.00
N VAL A 356 5.92 -5.17 -18.20
CA VAL A 356 5.05 -5.96 -17.31
C VAL A 356 4.14 -6.89 -18.12
N LEU A 357 3.52 -6.42 -19.21
CA LEU A 357 2.73 -7.27 -20.11
C LEU A 357 3.55 -8.43 -20.65
N LYS A 358 4.75 -8.16 -21.17
CA LYS A 358 5.67 -9.20 -21.65
C LYS A 358 5.98 -10.24 -20.56
N MET A 359 6.18 -9.80 -19.33
CA MET A 359 6.43 -10.68 -18.18
C MET A 359 5.22 -11.56 -17.86
N LEU A 360 4.01 -10.98 -17.84
CA LEU A 360 2.75 -11.70 -17.58
C LEU A 360 2.48 -12.75 -18.68
N PHE A 361 2.57 -12.38 -19.96
CA PHE A 361 2.37 -13.31 -21.08
C PHE A 361 3.46 -14.38 -21.18
N ARG A 362 4.71 -14.05 -20.84
CA ARG A 362 5.77 -15.08 -20.75
C ARG A 362 5.42 -16.10 -19.67
N ARG A 363 4.97 -15.65 -18.50
CA ARG A 363 4.62 -16.55 -17.41
C ARG A 363 3.42 -17.42 -17.74
N GLU A 364 2.40 -16.87 -18.40
CA GLU A 364 1.25 -17.65 -18.87
C GLU A 364 1.68 -18.76 -19.82
N ARG A 365 2.51 -18.45 -20.83
CA ARG A 365 3.11 -19.43 -21.73
C ARG A 365 3.83 -20.56 -21.00
N GLU A 366 4.65 -20.22 -20.01
CA GLU A 366 5.36 -21.22 -19.20
C GLU A 366 4.40 -22.16 -18.45
N ILE A 367 3.30 -21.62 -17.91
CA ILE A 367 2.30 -22.41 -17.20
C ILE A 367 1.58 -23.35 -18.17
N GLU A 368 1.11 -22.83 -19.30
CA GLU A 368 0.41 -23.62 -20.32
C GLU A 368 1.27 -24.73 -20.91
N MET A 369 2.55 -24.44 -21.21
CA MET A 369 3.51 -25.46 -21.66
C MET A 369 3.67 -26.59 -20.63
N ARG A 370 3.79 -26.24 -19.34
CA ARG A 370 3.90 -27.24 -18.27
C ARG A 370 2.63 -28.08 -18.12
N THR A 371 1.46 -27.45 -18.17
CA THR A 371 0.17 -28.16 -18.10
C THR A 371 -0.03 -29.07 -19.30
N SER A 372 0.26 -28.60 -20.52
CA SER A 372 0.15 -29.40 -21.75
C SER A 372 1.06 -30.62 -21.70
N LEU A 373 2.32 -30.44 -21.24
CA LEU A 373 3.27 -31.52 -21.06
C LEU A 373 2.78 -32.56 -20.03
N ALA A 374 2.23 -32.09 -18.90
CA ALA A 374 1.67 -32.97 -17.87
C ALA A 374 0.44 -33.76 -18.36
N GLU A 375 -0.37 -33.15 -19.23
CA GLU A 375 -1.56 -33.76 -19.83
C GLU A 375 -1.29 -34.56 -21.11
N GLN A 376 -0.03 -34.64 -21.57
CA GLN A 376 0.35 -35.22 -22.86
C GLN A 376 -0.41 -34.64 -24.07
N ARG A 377 -0.85 -33.38 -23.98
CA ARG A 377 -1.54 -32.66 -25.05
C ARG A 377 -0.53 -31.85 -25.85
N GLN A 378 -0.74 -31.73 -27.16
CA GLN A 378 0.00 -30.74 -27.93
C GLN A 378 -0.32 -29.34 -27.37
N PRO A 379 0.69 -28.50 -27.12
CA PRO A 379 0.47 -27.15 -26.62
C PRO A 379 -0.21 -26.34 -27.73
N ASN A 380 -1.54 -26.27 -27.68
CA ASN A 380 -2.29 -25.37 -28.53
C ASN A 380 -2.36 -24.02 -27.83
N TYR A 381 -1.28 -23.23 -27.97
CA TYR A 381 -1.14 -21.95 -27.29
C TYR A 381 -2.29 -21.02 -27.66
N ARG A 382 -3.29 -20.97 -26.80
CA ARG A 382 -4.34 -19.96 -26.82
C ARG A 382 -4.32 -19.33 -25.45
N SER A 383 -3.73 -18.13 -25.35
CA SER A 383 -3.76 -17.33 -24.12
C SER A 383 -5.22 -17.17 -23.71
N ALA A 384 -5.67 -18.03 -22.79
CA ALA A 384 -7.02 -17.96 -22.28
C ALA A 384 -7.18 -16.69 -21.43
N MET A 385 -6.08 -16.20 -20.84
CA MET A 385 -6.10 -15.08 -19.91
C MET A 385 -6.40 -13.74 -20.58
N ILE A 386 -5.87 -13.46 -21.77
CA ILE A 386 -6.04 -12.15 -22.43
C ILE A 386 -7.51 -11.84 -22.74
N ASN A 387 -8.30 -12.90 -22.95
CA ASN A 387 -9.73 -12.83 -23.26
C ASN A 387 -10.61 -13.01 -22.02
N LEU A 388 -10.02 -13.15 -20.82
CA LEU A 388 -10.81 -13.10 -19.58
C LEU A 388 -11.35 -11.69 -19.40
N THR A 389 -12.63 -11.61 -19.04
CA THR A 389 -13.29 -10.35 -18.69
C THR A 389 -13.26 -10.10 -17.19
N ASN A 390 -13.18 -8.83 -16.80
CA ASN A 390 -13.43 -8.39 -15.42
C ASN A 390 -14.95 -8.40 -15.11
N SER A 391 -15.32 -7.92 -13.92
CA SER A 391 -16.73 -7.81 -13.50
C SER A 391 -17.59 -6.86 -14.34
N LEU A 392 -16.95 -5.96 -15.10
CA LEU A 392 -17.60 -5.04 -16.03
C LEU A 392 -17.71 -5.61 -17.45
N GLY A 393 -17.30 -6.87 -17.66
CA GLY A 393 -17.24 -7.48 -18.97
C GLY A 393 -16.06 -7.02 -19.82
N GLU A 394 -15.09 -6.29 -19.28
CA GLU A 394 -13.95 -5.77 -20.05
C GLU A 394 -12.79 -6.76 -20.09
N THR A 395 -12.23 -7.00 -21.26
CA THR A 395 -10.89 -7.57 -21.43
C THR A 395 -9.82 -6.49 -21.40
N LEU A 396 -8.54 -6.88 -21.33
CA LEU A 396 -7.43 -5.94 -21.54
C LEU A 396 -7.52 -5.23 -22.90
N LEU A 397 -7.93 -5.95 -23.95
CA LEU A 397 -8.05 -5.39 -25.30
C LEU A 397 -9.09 -4.27 -25.34
N ASN A 398 -10.26 -4.47 -24.69
CA ASN A 398 -11.28 -3.42 -24.55
C ASN A 398 -10.72 -2.18 -23.84
N GLN A 399 -9.94 -2.38 -22.76
CA GLN A 399 -9.36 -1.27 -21.99
C GLN A 399 -8.32 -0.47 -22.78
N VAL A 400 -7.52 -1.15 -23.62
CA VAL A 400 -6.56 -0.49 -24.53
C VAL A 400 -7.30 0.30 -25.61
N ALA A 401 -8.31 -0.31 -26.24
CA ALA A 401 -9.11 0.35 -27.28
C ALA A 401 -9.83 1.60 -26.77
N GLU A 402 -10.43 1.52 -25.58
CA GLU A 402 -11.08 2.66 -24.95
C GLU A 402 -10.09 3.81 -24.70
N GLU A 403 -8.85 3.50 -24.31
CA GLU A 403 -7.82 4.51 -24.14
C GLU A 403 -7.40 5.16 -25.47
N ILE A 404 -7.30 4.39 -26.56
CA ILE A 404 -7.05 4.93 -27.91
C ILE A 404 -8.16 5.91 -28.28
N ILE A 405 -9.42 5.50 -28.10
CA ILE A 405 -10.60 6.32 -28.39
C ILE A 405 -10.61 7.58 -27.54
N ASN A 406 -10.30 7.47 -26.24
CA ASN A 406 -10.23 8.60 -25.30
C ASN A 406 -9.17 9.63 -25.65
N LYS A 407 -8.05 9.20 -26.24
CA LYS A 407 -6.99 10.10 -26.71
C LYS A 407 -7.20 10.64 -28.13
N GLY A 408 -8.24 10.20 -28.83
CA GLY A 408 -8.45 10.54 -30.24
C GLY A 408 -7.42 9.86 -31.17
N GLY A 409 -6.93 8.68 -30.80
CA GLY A 409 -5.85 8.00 -31.50
C GLY A 409 -4.53 8.08 -30.73
N ASN A 410 -3.68 7.07 -30.92
CA ASN A 410 -2.32 7.05 -30.36
C ASN A 410 -1.54 5.90 -30.99
N THR A 411 -0.62 6.20 -31.90
CA THR A 411 0.15 5.19 -32.66
C THR A 411 0.82 4.15 -31.77
N SER A 412 1.30 4.52 -30.58
CA SER A 412 1.91 3.57 -29.64
C SER A 412 0.85 2.64 -29.01
N LEU A 413 -0.31 3.14 -28.61
CA LEU A 413 -1.39 2.29 -28.12
C LEU A 413 -1.99 1.44 -29.24
N GLU A 414 -2.14 1.97 -30.45
CA GLU A 414 -2.58 1.22 -31.64
C GLU A 414 -1.61 0.07 -31.93
N LYS A 415 -0.30 0.33 -31.89
CA LYS A 415 0.71 -0.73 -31.98
C LYS A 415 0.58 -1.76 -30.85
N LEU A 416 0.31 -1.33 -29.61
CA LEU A 416 0.06 -2.26 -28.51
C LEU A 416 -1.20 -3.10 -28.76
N PHE A 417 -2.29 -2.48 -29.24
CA PHE A 417 -3.53 -3.16 -29.59
C PHE A 417 -3.26 -4.24 -30.65
N MET A 418 -2.53 -3.89 -31.72
CA MET A 418 -2.08 -4.85 -32.73
C MET A 418 -1.24 -5.98 -32.11
N ASP A 419 -0.25 -5.64 -31.28
CA ASP A 419 0.60 -6.64 -30.62
C ASP A 419 -0.24 -7.65 -29.81
N LEU A 420 -1.30 -7.18 -29.13
CA LEU A 420 -2.20 -8.03 -28.34
C LEU A 420 -3.03 -8.97 -29.22
N VAL A 421 -3.59 -8.48 -30.32
CA VAL A 421 -4.39 -9.32 -31.24
C VAL A 421 -3.50 -10.36 -31.91
N VAL A 422 -2.36 -9.93 -32.43
CA VAL A 422 -1.51 -10.70 -33.35
C VAL A 422 -0.64 -11.70 -32.62
N PHE A 423 0.09 -11.24 -31.61
CA PHE A 423 1.09 -12.07 -30.93
C PHE A 423 0.55 -12.73 -29.67
N HIS A 424 -0.62 -12.28 -29.19
CA HIS A 424 -1.22 -12.78 -27.97
C HIS A 424 -2.65 -13.31 -28.15
N ASN A 425 -3.17 -13.39 -29.39
CA ASN A 425 -4.49 -13.96 -29.70
C ASN A 425 -5.65 -13.29 -28.93
N ALA A 426 -5.57 -11.97 -28.74
CA ALA A 426 -6.69 -11.21 -28.20
C ALA A 426 -7.87 -11.21 -29.18
N ASP A 427 -9.05 -11.58 -28.71
CA ASP A 427 -10.26 -11.65 -29.52
C ASP A 427 -10.90 -10.27 -29.63
N VAL A 428 -10.83 -9.69 -30.84
CA VAL A 428 -11.42 -8.39 -31.17
C VAL A 428 -12.96 -8.43 -31.11
N ASN A 429 -13.54 -9.61 -31.35
CA ASN A 429 -14.98 -9.83 -31.49
C ASN A 429 -15.60 -10.50 -30.27
N LEU A 430 -14.88 -10.51 -29.15
CA LEU A 430 -15.42 -11.06 -27.91
C LEU A 430 -16.69 -10.28 -27.54
N ASN A 431 -17.85 -10.93 -27.71
CA ASN A 431 -19.13 -10.34 -27.35
C ASN A 431 -19.26 -10.35 -25.82
N VAL A 432 -18.83 -9.26 -25.22
CA VAL A 432 -18.86 -9.04 -23.76
C VAL A 432 -20.28 -9.16 -23.17
N ASN A 433 -21.33 -9.01 -23.99
CA ASN A 433 -22.72 -9.15 -23.55
C ASN A 433 -23.19 -10.61 -23.42
N LEU A 434 -22.42 -11.59 -23.92
CA LEU A 434 -22.73 -13.02 -23.78
C LEU A 434 -22.18 -13.63 -22.49
N VAL A 435 -21.32 -12.93 -21.76
CA VAL A 435 -20.80 -13.40 -20.48
C VAL A 435 -21.89 -13.18 -19.43
N PRO A 436 -22.40 -14.23 -18.76
CA PRO A 436 -23.37 -14.05 -17.68
C PRO A 436 -22.71 -13.27 -16.55
N ILE A 437 -23.00 -11.97 -16.45
CA ILE A 437 -22.53 -11.13 -15.36
C ILE A 437 -23.31 -11.55 -14.11
N VAL A 438 -22.67 -12.35 -13.26
CA VAL A 438 -23.25 -12.92 -12.02
C VAL A 438 -23.74 -11.84 -11.03
N PHE A 439 -23.34 -10.59 -11.22
CA PHE A 439 -23.76 -9.44 -10.41
C PHE A 439 -24.57 -8.45 -11.26
N GLN A 440 -25.79 -8.84 -11.63
CA GLN A 440 -26.72 -7.98 -12.34
C GLN A 440 -27.06 -6.75 -11.50
N ASN A 441 -26.57 -5.58 -11.91
CA ASN A 441 -27.45 -4.42 -11.92
C ASN A 441 -28.32 -4.58 -13.18
N PRO A 442 -29.65 -4.78 -13.08
CA PRO A 442 -30.54 -4.97 -14.24
C PRO A 442 -30.58 -3.76 -15.20
N ARG A 443 -29.83 -2.70 -14.89
CA ARG A 443 -29.58 -1.54 -15.76
C ARG A 443 -28.21 -1.54 -16.42
N SER A 444 -27.44 -2.63 -16.42
CA SER A 444 -26.17 -2.67 -17.16
C SER A 444 -26.46 -2.50 -18.64
N GLU A 445 -26.24 -1.29 -19.15
CA GLU A 445 -26.43 -0.93 -20.55
C GLU A 445 -25.64 -1.89 -21.45
N TYR A 446 -26.27 -2.28 -22.56
CA TYR A 446 -25.64 -3.11 -23.58
C TYR A 446 -24.32 -2.46 -24.01
N ARG A 447 -23.21 -3.18 -23.87
CA ARG A 447 -21.92 -2.64 -24.28
C ARG A 447 -21.85 -2.64 -25.80
N VAL A 448 -21.76 -1.44 -26.35
CA VAL A 448 -21.55 -1.17 -27.78
C VAL A 448 -20.19 -1.71 -28.21
N SER A 449 -20.08 -2.26 -29.43
CA SER A 449 -18.81 -2.78 -29.95
C SER A 449 -17.72 -1.71 -30.01
N ILE A 450 -16.44 -2.13 -29.96
CA ILE A 450 -15.29 -1.20 -30.01
C ILE A 450 -15.35 -0.33 -31.28
N ILE A 451 -15.69 -0.94 -32.43
CA ILE A 451 -15.82 -0.23 -33.72
C ILE A 451 -16.87 0.86 -33.63
N THR A 452 -18.07 0.54 -33.15
CA THR A 452 -19.16 1.51 -33.06
C THR A 452 -18.79 2.64 -32.08
N GLN A 453 -18.09 2.35 -30.98
CA GLN A 453 -17.57 3.37 -30.07
C GLN A 453 -16.55 4.30 -30.74
N ALA A 454 -15.62 3.74 -31.53
CA ALA A 454 -14.60 4.51 -32.24
C ALA A 454 -15.22 5.42 -33.31
N VAL A 455 -16.14 4.89 -34.12
CA VAL A 455 -16.86 5.67 -35.15
C VAL A 455 -17.70 6.78 -34.54
N ARG A 456 -18.46 6.50 -33.47
CA ARG A 456 -19.22 7.55 -32.75
C ARG A 456 -18.31 8.65 -32.21
N SER A 457 -17.15 8.30 -31.69
CA SER A 457 -16.18 9.27 -31.17
C SER A 457 -15.55 10.12 -32.27
N GLN A 458 -15.30 9.54 -33.45
CA GLN A 458 -14.83 10.27 -34.63
C GLN A 458 -15.89 11.27 -35.13
N ILE A 459 -17.15 10.84 -35.23
CA ILE A 459 -18.28 11.71 -35.60
C ILE A 459 -18.45 12.86 -34.60
N ALA A 460 -18.20 12.60 -33.32
CA ALA A 460 -18.20 13.62 -32.27
C ALA A 460 -16.99 14.59 -32.32
N GLY A 461 -16.17 14.54 -33.37
CA GLY A 461 -15.09 15.50 -33.63
C GLY A 461 -13.72 15.11 -33.08
N ARG A 462 -13.50 13.88 -32.61
CA ARG A 462 -12.15 13.39 -32.26
C ARG A 462 -11.40 13.02 -33.54
N SER A 463 -10.59 13.96 -34.03
CA SER A 463 -9.62 13.70 -35.11
C SER A 463 -8.53 12.72 -34.66
N GLY A 464 -8.01 11.91 -35.58
CA GLY A 464 -6.91 10.96 -35.31
C GLY A 464 -7.32 9.49 -35.14
N LEU A 465 -8.61 9.15 -35.19
CA LEU A 465 -9.09 7.76 -35.07
C LEU A 465 -9.10 6.99 -36.40
N ASN A 466 -8.80 7.62 -37.54
CA ASN A 466 -8.92 7.00 -38.87
C ASN A 466 -8.10 5.71 -38.97
N SER A 467 -6.84 5.76 -38.54
CA SER A 467 -5.93 4.60 -38.51
C SER A 467 -6.52 3.47 -37.67
N PHE A 468 -6.92 3.78 -36.44
CA PHE A 468 -7.50 2.77 -35.54
C PHE A 468 -8.81 2.17 -36.06
N ILE A 469 -9.69 2.96 -36.68
CA ILE A 469 -10.93 2.47 -37.27
C ILE A 469 -10.64 1.54 -38.46
N GLN A 470 -9.65 1.86 -39.29
CA GLN A 470 -9.21 0.97 -40.38
C GLN A 470 -8.70 -0.37 -39.83
N VAL A 471 -7.86 -0.33 -38.79
CA VAL A 471 -7.39 -1.53 -38.08
C VAL A 471 -8.57 -2.39 -37.61
N LEU A 472 -9.55 -1.78 -36.94
CA LEU A 472 -10.70 -2.53 -36.41
C LEU A 472 -11.57 -3.13 -37.52
N ARG A 473 -11.86 -2.37 -38.60
CA ARG A 473 -12.63 -2.87 -39.75
C ARG A 473 -11.95 -4.06 -40.42
N HIS A 474 -10.63 -4.04 -40.47
CA HIS A 474 -9.86 -5.13 -41.05
C HIS A 474 -10.03 -6.44 -40.26
N PHE A 475 -9.97 -6.39 -38.93
CA PHE A 475 -10.22 -7.56 -38.08
C PHE A 475 -11.68 -8.04 -38.08
N ASP A 476 -12.64 -7.11 -38.22
CA ASP A 476 -14.07 -7.43 -38.33
C ASP A 476 -14.37 -8.20 -39.62
N ALA A 477 -13.90 -7.69 -40.76
CA ALA A 477 -14.04 -8.33 -42.07
C ALA A 477 -13.40 -9.73 -42.11
N ALA A 478 -12.26 -9.92 -41.43
CA ALA A 478 -11.59 -11.22 -41.31
C ALA A 478 -12.41 -12.27 -40.56
N SER A 479 -13.31 -11.82 -39.67
CA SER A 479 -14.08 -12.69 -38.79
C SER A 479 -15.46 -13.04 -39.35
N HIS A 480 -15.98 -12.22 -40.27
CA HIS A 480 -17.27 -12.38 -40.93
C HIS A 480 -17.18 -12.20 -42.47
N PRO A 481 -16.39 -13.01 -43.20
CA PRO A 481 -16.16 -12.82 -44.63
C PRO A 481 -17.42 -12.96 -45.50
N THR A 482 -18.50 -13.56 -44.98
CA THR A 482 -19.77 -13.76 -45.69
C THR A 482 -20.78 -12.60 -45.55
N ASP A 483 -20.55 -11.64 -44.64
CA ASP A 483 -21.55 -10.60 -44.31
C ASP A 483 -21.27 -9.22 -44.94
N MET A 484 -20.18 -9.04 -45.69
CA MET A 484 -19.84 -7.76 -46.33
C MET A 484 -20.72 -7.38 -47.54
N SER A 485 -21.84 -8.08 -47.78
CA SER A 485 -22.77 -7.77 -48.89
C SER A 485 -23.99 -6.91 -48.51
N HIS A 486 -24.12 -6.48 -47.25
CA HIS A 486 -25.21 -5.60 -46.81
C HIS A 486 -24.69 -4.33 -46.14
N THR A 487 -24.31 -3.34 -46.96
CA THR A 487 -23.88 -2.01 -46.51
C THR A 487 -25.01 -1.05 -46.12
N ASP A 488 -26.27 -1.50 -46.10
CA ASP A 488 -27.44 -0.66 -45.78
C ASP A 488 -28.15 -1.11 -44.48
N VAL A 489 -27.40 -1.22 -43.38
CA VAL A 489 -28.01 -1.45 -42.05
C VAL A 489 -28.00 -0.15 -41.25
N ASP A 490 -29.20 0.36 -41.01
CA ASP A 490 -29.49 1.53 -40.18
C ASP A 490 -28.87 1.35 -38.77
N PRO A 491 -27.97 2.26 -38.32
CA PRO A 491 -27.35 2.19 -37.00
C PRO A 491 -28.34 2.32 -35.81
N TYR A 492 -29.64 2.50 -36.07
CA TYR A 492 -30.71 2.57 -35.06
C TYR A 492 -31.61 1.33 -34.98
N SER A 493 -31.38 0.28 -35.79
CA SER A 493 -32.18 -0.95 -35.77
C SER A 493 -31.73 -1.90 -34.64
N ASN A 494 -32.55 -2.06 -33.59
CA ASN A 494 -32.24 -2.86 -32.40
C ASN A 494 -32.60 -4.36 -32.50
N ASN A 495 -33.05 -4.89 -33.64
CA ASN A 495 -33.86 -6.13 -33.65
C ASN A 495 -33.35 -7.36 -34.42
N SER A 496 -32.07 -7.45 -34.84
CA SER A 496 -31.60 -8.68 -35.51
C SER A 496 -30.18 -9.09 -35.09
N LEU A 497 -30.03 -9.80 -33.97
CA LEU A 497 -28.73 -10.35 -33.55
C LEU A 497 -28.87 -11.49 -32.52
N PHE A 498 -29.44 -12.63 -32.94
CA PHE A 498 -29.35 -13.87 -32.18
C PHE A 498 -29.11 -15.05 -33.12
N HIS A 499 -27.82 -15.37 -33.32
CA HIS A 499 -27.22 -16.69 -33.52
C HIS A 499 -25.88 -16.54 -34.26
N PHE A 500 -24.78 -16.40 -33.53
CA PHE A 500 -23.44 -16.50 -34.12
C PHE A 500 -22.52 -17.31 -33.20
N LEU A 501 -22.01 -18.42 -33.73
CA LEU A 501 -20.96 -19.23 -33.12
C LEU A 501 -19.62 -18.74 -33.67
N HIS A 502 -18.73 -18.33 -32.76
CA HIS A 502 -17.42 -17.78 -33.06
C HIS A 502 -16.49 -18.79 -33.75
N ARG A 503 -15.84 -18.39 -34.85
CA ARG A 503 -14.63 -19.04 -35.36
C ARG A 503 -13.42 -18.11 -35.12
N PRO A 504 -12.35 -18.57 -34.46
CA PRO A 504 -11.13 -17.79 -34.32
C PRO A 504 -10.44 -17.62 -35.68
N ILE A 505 -9.76 -16.48 -35.86
CA ILE A 505 -8.98 -16.15 -37.06
C ILE A 505 -7.80 -17.13 -37.20
N HIS A 506 -7.54 -17.61 -38.42
CA HIS A 506 -6.43 -18.54 -38.70
C HIS A 506 -5.06 -17.82 -38.60
N PRO A 507 -4.02 -18.41 -37.96
CA PRO A 507 -2.72 -17.76 -37.75
C PRO A 507 -2.07 -17.21 -39.03
N ASP A 508 -2.08 -17.98 -40.12
CA ASP A 508 -1.49 -17.57 -41.41
C ASP A 508 -2.19 -16.35 -42.02
N PHE A 509 -3.48 -16.17 -41.73
CA PHE A 509 -4.22 -14.99 -42.18
C PHE A 509 -3.82 -13.75 -41.38
N VAL A 510 -3.47 -13.92 -40.10
CA VAL A 510 -3.05 -12.83 -39.20
C VAL A 510 -1.70 -12.25 -39.63
N GLU A 511 -0.74 -13.06 -40.09
CA GLU A 511 0.59 -12.55 -40.46
C GLU A 511 0.53 -11.64 -41.70
N GLN A 512 -0.19 -12.04 -42.75
CA GLN A 512 -0.41 -11.22 -43.95
C GLN A 512 -1.19 -9.93 -43.62
N THR A 513 -2.26 -10.08 -42.83
CA THR A 513 -3.10 -8.99 -42.30
C THR A 513 -2.28 -7.91 -41.55
N VAL A 514 -1.26 -8.34 -40.81
CA VAL A 514 -0.41 -7.46 -40.01
C VAL A 514 0.59 -6.70 -40.87
N GLN A 515 1.14 -7.34 -41.89
CA GLN A 515 1.99 -6.67 -42.87
C GLN A 515 1.24 -5.48 -43.50
N ASP A 516 -0.01 -5.70 -43.91
CA ASP A 516 -0.83 -4.68 -44.56
C ASP A 516 -1.22 -3.55 -43.60
N ALA A 517 -1.61 -3.88 -42.36
CA ALA A 517 -1.95 -2.88 -41.34
C ALA A 517 -0.72 -2.04 -40.90
N LEU A 518 0.47 -2.64 -40.82
CA LEU A 518 1.70 -1.93 -40.48
C LEU A 518 2.13 -0.97 -41.59
N VAL A 519 1.98 -1.35 -42.86
CA VAL A 519 2.23 -0.45 -44.01
C VAL A 519 1.34 0.79 -43.93
N HIS A 520 0.05 0.64 -43.56
CA HIS A 520 -0.84 1.78 -43.37
C HIS A 520 -0.45 2.69 -42.20
N LEU A 521 0.03 2.12 -41.08
CA LEU A 521 0.50 2.90 -39.94
C LEU A 521 1.75 3.73 -40.27
N ASP A 522 2.72 3.14 -40.97
CA ASP A 522 3.98 3.83 -41.32
C ASP A 522 3.73 5.01 -42.27
N HIS A 523 2.82 4.87 -43.24
CA HIS A 523 2.44 5.96 -44.16
C HIS A 523 1.71 7.14 -43.49
N SER A 524 1.05 6.93 -42.36
CA SER A 524 0.34 8.00 -41.62
C SER A 524 1.27 8.91 -40.81
N THR A 525 2.52 8.51 -40.57
CA THR A 525 3.50 9.28 -39.78
C THR A 525 4.38 10.21 -40.61
N SER A 526 4.29 10.12 -41.94
CA SER A 526 5.07 10.91 -42.91
C SER A 526 4.39 12.19 -43.42
N THR A 527 3.27 12.59 -42.82
CA THR A 527 2.53 13.83 -43.07
C THR A 527 2.19 14.51 -41.76
#